data_AF-A0A1T3C8Q4-F1
#
_entry.id   AF-A0A1T3C8Q4-F1
#
_cell.length_a   1.000
_cell.length_b   1.000
_cell.length_c   1.000
_cell.angle_alpha   90.00
_cell.angle_beta   90.00
_cell.angle_gamma   90.00
#
_symmetry.space_group_name_H-M   'P 1'
#
loop_
_entity.id
_entity.type
_entity.pdbx_description
1 polymer ?
#
loop_
_entity_poly.entity_id
_entity_poly.type
_entity_poly.pdbx_seq_one_letter_code
_entity_poly.pdbx_strand_id
1 'polypeptide(L)'
;MAPIDRCLASVARLTLSQPSIRPAVPLIPRFLAPALVQSRQASVVRTKKTTKKKAVPKDFKRHNLEKREFPQYTLCDAMRVLRAVEVGQPPATIKYEIHINLKTARNGPVIKNSIRLPNPVQSDWQIAVICPEGSDIATAATAAGAVAVGEETLFEAIRQEKIDFDRLICHENSEKALNKAGLGKILGPKGLMPSKRMKTIVNDVVKSIRDSAGAADYRERQGVIRMAIGQLGHTPDQLKANIQALLKKVKSECAEISEEVSKEVHEVILSTTNGPALSLNAKLNDPESGITVESLSGVM
;
A
#
# COMPACT_ATOMS: atom_id res chain seq x y z
N MET A 1 60.88 25.09 32.62
CA MET A 1 60.23 26.42 32.73
C MET A 1 58.74 26.20 32.92
N ALA A 2 58.26 26.41 34.14
CA ALA A 2 56.88 26.77 34.47
C ALA A 2 56.98 28.09 35.29
N PRO A 3 55.90 28.78 35.71
CA PRO A 3 54.45 28.50 35.60
C PRO A 3 53.58 29.78 35.41
N ILE A 4 52.28 29.68 35.77
CA ILE A 4 51.28 30.68 36.28
C ILE A 4 50.02 30.66 35.40
N ASP A 5 48.78 30.43 35.87
CA ASP A 5 48.19 30.01 37.15
C ASP A 5 46.72 29.62 36.85
N ARG A 6 46.19 28.49 37.37
CA ARG A 6 45.26 28.35 38.53
C ARG A 6 43.88 29.00 38.33
N CYS A 7 42.75 28.34 38.59
CA CYS A 7 42.34 27.55 39.76
C CYS A 7 41.45 26.35 39.34
N LEU A 8 41.61 25.12 39.84
CA LEU A 8 41.22 24.60 41.17
C LEU A 8 39.72 24.79 41.43
N ALA A 9 38.90 23.84 41.87
CA ALA A 9 39.10 22.53 42.51
C ALA A 9 37.72 21.81 42.43
N SER A 10 37.61 20.50 42.16
CA SER A 10 37.87 19.36 43.05
C SER A 10 36.63 18.83 43.80
N VAL A 11 36.43 17.52 43.67
CA VAL A 11 35.87 16.55 44.64
C VAL A 11 34.39 16.67 45.01
N ALA A 12 33.59 15.68 44.58
CA ALA A 12 33.04 14.66 45.48
C ALA A 12 31.95 13.83 44.78
N ARG A 13 32.28 12.58 44.44
CA ARG A 13 31.32 11.47 44.47
C ARG A 13 31.01 11.20 45.94
N LEU A 14 29.75 11.24 46.36
CA LEU A 14 29.21 10.33 47.39
C LEU A 14 27.69 10.18 47.21
N THR A 15 27.28 8.92 47.08
CA THR A 15 25.90 8.42 47.13
C THR A 15 25.36 8.48 48.55
N LEU A 16 24.17 9.04 48.76
CA LEU A 16 23.36 8.79 49.95
C LEU A 16 21.89 8.66 49.57
N SER A 17 21.40 7.42 49.66
CA SER A 17 19.99 7.07 49.77
C SER A 17 19.45 7.52 51.14
N GLN A 18 18.42 8.36 51.17
CA GLN A 18 17.56 8.53 52.35
C GLN A 18 16.09 8.74 51.94
N PRO A 19 15.13 8.29 52.77
CA PRO A 19 13.73 8.16 52.40
C PRO A 19 12.98 9.50 52.45
N SER A 20 12.01 9.67 51.54
CA SER A 20 11.12 10.83 51.54
C SER A 20 10.18 10.77 52.75
N ILE A 21 10.46 11.57 53.78
CA ILE A 21 9.52 11.86 54.86
C ILE A 21 8.46 12.82 54.31
N ARG A 22 7.19 12.40 54.28
CA ARG A 22 6.05 13.29 53.96
C ARG A 22 5.92 14.34 55.06
N PRO A 23 5.73 15.63 54.75
CA PRO A 23 5.44 16.62 55.78
C PRO A 23 4.02 16.40 56.33
N ALA A 24 3.91 16.25 57.66
CA ALA A 24 2.65 16.26 58.37
C ALA A 24 2.05 17.69 58.35
N VAL A 25 0.79 17.79 57.94
CA VAL A 25 0.02 19.05 57.94
C VAL A 25 -0.26 19.47 59.39
N PRO A 26 -0.05 20.74 59.80
CA PRO A 26 -0.46 21.19 61.13
C PRO A 26 -1.98 21.31 61.20
N LEU A 27 -2.58 20.65 62.20
CA LEU A 27 -3.98 20.80 62.58
C LEU A 27 -4.16 22.15 63.29
N ILE A 28 -4.56 23.18 62.54
CA ILE A 28 -5.03 24.45 63.10
C ILE A 28 -6.51 24.29 63.50
N PRO A 29 -6.93 24.65 64.72
CA PRO A 29 -8.31 24.50 65.17
C PRO A 29 -9.25 25.44 64.39
N ARG A 30 -10.34 24.86 63.85
CA ARG A 30 -11.33 25.49 62.98
C ARG A 30 -12.32 26.44 63.68
N PHE A 31 -11.85 27.37 64.52
CA PHE A 31 -12.79 28.30 65.19
C PHE A 31 -12.55 29.80 65.00
N LEU A 32 -11.52 30.22 64.27
CA LEU A 32 -11.29 31.66 64.01
C LEU A 32 -10.73 31.90 62.59
N ALA A 33 -11.48 31.52 61.56
CA ALA A 33 -11.26 32.05 60.22
C ALA A 33 -12.43 32.98 59.87
N PRO A 34 -12.20 34.27 59.57
CA PRO A 34 -13.25 35.13 59.07
C PRO A 34 -13.74 34.54 57.75
N ALA A 35 -15.06 34.49 57.57
CA ALA A 35 -15.69 34.07 56.33
C ALA A 35 -15.38 35.08 55.22
N LEU A 36 -14.18 35.03 54.67
CA LEU A 36 -13.89 35.60 53.37
C LEU A 36 -14.65 34.72 52.38
N VAL A 37 -15.78 35.25 51.91
CA VAL A 37 -16.44 34.79 50.69
C VAL A 37 -15.41 34.90 49.58
N GLN A 38 -14.66 33.82 49.36
CA GLN A 38 -13.87 33.67 48.15
C GLN A 38 -14.88 33.56 47.02
N SER A 39 -15.12 34.67 46.34
CA SER A 39 -15.75 34.64 45.03
C SER A 39 -14.86 33.75 44.17
N ARG A 40 -15.33 32.53 43.89
CA ARG A 40 -14.71 31.67 42.89
C ARG A 40 -14.90 32.38 41.56
N GLN A 41 -13.95 33.24 41.19
CA GLN A 41 -13.81 33.64 39.81
C GLN A 41 -13.39 32.38 39.06
N ALA A 42 -14.38 31.67 38.51
CA ALA A 42 -14.14 30.62 37.55
C ALA A 42 -13.28 31.25 36.45
N SER A 43 -12.03 30.82 36.33
CA SER A 43 -11.20 31.17 35.19
C SER A 43 -11.96 30.67 33.97
N VAL A 44 -12.61 31.58 33.24
CA VAL A 44 -13.25 31.27 31.97
C VAL A 44 -12.10 30.88 31.05
N VAL A 45 -11.80 29.59 30.98
CA VAL A 45 -10.96 29.04 29.92
C VAL A 45 -11.65 29.48 28.65
N ARG A 46 -11.05 30.44 27.96
CA ARG A 46 -11.57 30.97 26.71
C ARG A 46 -11.55 29.80 25.74
N THR A 47 -12.66 29.08 25.64
CA THR A 47 -12.86 28.03 24.66
C THR A 47 -12.68 28.71 23.32
N LYS A 48 -11.50 28.51 22.73
CA LYS A 48 -11.18 29.00 21.39
C LYS A 48 -12.35 28.53 20.53
N LYS A 49 -13.19 29.46 20.04
CA LYS A 49 -14.31 29.12 19.15
C LYS A 49 -13.71 28.23 18.08
N THR A 50 -14.06 26.95 18.09
CA THR A 50 -13.55 26.01 17.12
C THR A 50 -14.03 26.54 15.78
N THR A 51 -13.08 27.05 14.98
CA THR A 51 -13.39 27.51 13.63
C THR A 51 -14.07 26.36 12.93
N LYS A 52 -15.35 26.52 12.58
CA LYS A 52 -16.13 25.48 11.91
C LYS A 52 -15.32 25.04 10.69
N LYS A 53 -14.80 23.80 10.73
CA LYS A 53 -14.04 23.24 9.61
C LYS A 53 -14.96 23.27 8.40
N LYS A 54 -14.50 23.84 7.28
CA LYS A 54 -15.28 23.87 6.04
C LYS A 54 -15.68 22.45 5.68
N ALA A 55 -16.94 22.25 5.28
CA ALA A 55 -17.44 20.94 4.89
C ALA A 55 -16.60 20.42 3.71
N VAL A 56 -16.02 19.24 3.89
CA VAL A 56 -15.26 18.56 2.84
C VAL A 56 -16.27 18.02 1.82
N PRO A 57 -16.09 18.25 0.51
CA PRO A 57 -17.02 17.72 -0.50
C PRO A 57 -17.05 16.19 -0.44
N LYS A 58 -18.25 15.62 -0.69
CA LYS A 58 -18.47 14.17 -0.69
C LYS A 58 -17.59 13.45 -1.71
N ASP A 59 -17.36 14.08 -2.85
CA ASP A 59 -16.58 13.54 -3.96
C ASP A 59 -15.12 14.04 -3.96
N PHE A 60 -14.28 13.30 -4.65
CA PHE A 60 -12.95 13.78 -5.02
C PHE A 60 -13.07 14.92 -6.04
N LYS A 61 -12.14 15.88 -6.00
CA LYS A 61 -12.10 16.96 -6.98
C LYS A 61 -11.75 16.35 -8.34
N ARG A 62 -12.61 16.56 -9.34
CA ARG A 62 -12.39 16.09 -10.71
C ARG A 62 -12.25 17.28 -11.65
N HIS A 63 -11.44 17.09 -12.67
CA HIS A 63 -11.30 18.04 -13.76
C HIS A 63 -12.13 17.55 -14.93
N ASN A 64 -12.94 18.42 -15.52
CA ASN A 64 -13.69 18.07 -16.72
C ASN A 64 -12.70 17.95 -17.88
N LEU A 65 -12.56 16.74 -18.42
CA LEU A 65 -11.63 16.43 -19.51
C LEU A 65 -11.98 17.22 -20.79
N GLU A 66 -13.25 17.54 -21.00
CA GLU A 66 -13.70 18.29 -22.18
C GLU A 66 -13.37 19.79 -22.12
N LYS A 67 -13.31 20.38 -20.93
CA LYS A 67 -13.12 21.84 -20.75
C LYS A 67 -11.67 22.24 -20.61
N ARG A 68 -10.82 21.30 -20.22
CA ARG A 68 -9.37 21.48 -20.17
C ARG A 68 -8.85 20.58 -21.26
N GLU A 69 -8.52 21.15 -22.41
CA GLU A 69 -7.98 20.46 -23.59
C GLU A 69 -6.63 19.79 -23.25
N PHE A 70 -6.65 18.73 -22.45
CA PHE A 70 -5.48 17.91 -22.19
C PHE A 70 -5.23 17.04 -23.41
N PRO A 71 -4.02 17.04 -23.97
CA PRO A 71 -3.71 16.18 -25.10
C PRO A 71 -3.85 14.73 -24.66
N GLN A 72 -4.69 13.99 -25.38
CA GLN A 72 -4.83 12.55 -25.24
C GLN A 72 -3.97 11.87 -26.29
N TYR A 73 -3.23 10.85 -25.87
CA TYR A 73 -2.33 10.10 -26.73
C TYR A 73 -2.91 8.72 -27.01
N THR A 74 -2.71 8.21 -28.22
CA THR A 74 -2.87 6.77 -28.46
C THR A 74 -1.79 5.97 -27.75
N LEU A 75 -2.05 4.66 -27.59
CA LEU A 75 -1.11 3.80 -26.88
C LEU A 75 0.27 3.79 -27.55
N CYS A 76 0.32 3.71 -28.88
CA CYS A 76 1.60 3.71 -29.61
C CYS A 76 2.34 5.05 -29.50
N ASP A 77 1.64 6.17 -29.60
CA ASP A 77 2.23 7.50 -29.45
C ASP A 77 2.75 7.71 -28.01
N ALA A 78 1.97 7.31 -27.01
CA ALA A 78 2.37 7.35 -25.62
C ALA A 78 3.60 6.47 -25.36
N MET A 79 3.61 5.25 -25.89
CA MET A 79 4.76 4.35 -25.79
C MET A 79 6.01 4.95 -26.43
N ARG A 80 5.90 5.58 -27.61
CA ARG A 80 7.02 6.25 -28.27
C ARG A 80 7.63 7.33 -27.38
N VAL A 81 6.79 8.20 -26.80
CA VAL A 81 7.26 9.29 -25.92
C VAL A 81 7.92 8.72 -24.67
N LEU A 82 7.27 7.76 -24.00
CA LEU A 82 7.79 7.15 -22.77
C LEU A 82 9.12 6.41 -23.03
N ARG A 83 9.22 5.73 -24.16
CA ARG A 83 10.45 5.06 -24.59
C ARG A 83 11.59 6.03 -24.84
N ALA A 84 11.31 7.16 -25.48
CA ALA A 84 12.31 8.21 -25.70
C ALA A 84 12.84 8.82 -24.38
N VAL A 85 12.02 8.86 -23.32
CA VAL A 85 12.43 9.34 -22.00
C VAL A 85 13.32 8.34 -21.27
N GLU A 86 13.05 7.04 -21.42
CA GLU A 86 13.74 5.95 -20.71
C GLU A 86 14.95 5.38 -21.47
N VAL A 87 15.53 6.16 -22.39
CA VAL A 87 16.70 5.74 -23.17
C VAL A 87 17.90 5.47 -22.24
N GLY A 88 18.57 4.35 -22.47
CA GLY A 88 19.76 3.94 -21.71
C GLY A 88 19.48 3.20 -20.40
N GLN A 89 18.21 2.92 -20.09
CA GLN A 89 17.82 2.20 -18.89
C GLN A 89 17.56 0.70 -19.18
N PRO A 90 17.81 -0.19 -18.20
CA PRO A 90 17.59 -1.62 -18.39
C PRO A 90 16.10 -1.94 -18.63
N PRO A 91 15.76 -2.62 -19.75
CA PRO A 91 14.37 -2.79 -20.17
C PRO A 91 13.55 -3.69 -19.23
N ALA A 92 14.21 -4.57 -18.46
CA ALA A 92 13.58 -5.45 -17.48
C ALA A 92 13.25 -4.75 -16.15
N THR A 93 13.97 -3.68 -15.82
CA THR A 93 13.79 -2.97 -14.54
C THR A 93 12.69 -1.93 -14.62
N ILE A 94 12.60 -1.21 -15.74
CA ILE A 94 11.62 -0.16 -15.94
C ILE A 94 10.26 -0.75 -16.26
N LYS A 95 9.25 -0.24 -15.56
CA LYS A 95 7.87 -0.68 -15.68
C LYS A 95 6.98 0.45 -16.17
N TYR A 96 6.01 0.07 -16.99
CA TYR A 96 4.82 0.86 -17.29
C TYR A 96 3.83 0.73 -16.12
N GLU A 97 3.44 1.86 -15.56
CA GLU A 97 2.40 1.98 -14.56
C GLU A 97 1.17 2.65 -15.15
N ILE A 98 -0.01 2.12 -14.81
CA ILE A 98 -1.29 2.74 -15.11
C ILE A 98 -1.84 3.43 -13.87
N HIS A 99 -2.47 4.57 -14.07
CA HIS A 99 -3.29 5.24 -13.07
C HIS A 99 -4.70 5.36 -13.63
N ILE A 100 -5.64 4.64 -13.03
CA ILE A 100 -7.06 4.73 -13.38
C ILE A 100 -7.73 5.62 -12.36
N ASN A 101 -8.15 6.81 -12.82
CA ASN A 101 -8.94 7.73 -12.04
C ASN A 101 -10.39 7.24 -12.05
N LEU A 102 -10.91 6.92 -10.86
CA LEU A 102 -12.29 6.51 -10.66
C LEU A 102 -13.13 7.69 -10.17
N LYS A 103 -14.34 7.77 -10.72
CA LYS A 103 -15.41 8.59 -10.20
C LYS A 103 -16.04 7.86 -9.01
N THR A 104 -15.48 8.11 -7.83
CA THR A 104 -15.98 7.58 -6.55
C THR A 104 -16.19 8.68 -5.49
N ALA A 105 -17.03 8.40 -4.50
CA ALA A 105 -17.19 9.22 -3.30
C ALA A 105 -16.06 8.92 -2.28
N ARG A 106 -15.71 9.89 -1.44
CA ARG A 106 -14.64 9.74 -0.44
C ARG A 106 -14.93 8.69 0.63
N ASN A 107 -16.21 8.49 0.95
CA ASN A 107 -16.67 7.56 1.99
C ASN A 107 -17.14 6.22 1.40
N GLY A 108 -16.84 5.94 0.13
CA GLY A 108 -17.24 4.70 -0.52
C GLY A 108 -16.41 3.48 -0.11
N PRO A 109 -16.88 2.26 -0.40
CA PRO A 109 -16.06 1.06 -0.28
C PRO A 109 -14.84 1.18 -1.19
N VAL A 110 -13.72 0.56 -0.83
CA VAL A 110 -12.47 0.59 -1.63
C VAL A 110 -12.32 -0.69 -2.45
N ILE A 111 -11.95 -0.58 -3.73
CA ILE A 111 -11.59 -1.75 -4.56
C ILE A 111 -10.23 -2.28 -4.12
N LYS A 112 -10.18 -3.57 -3.78
CA LYS A 112 -8.94 -4.29 -3.44
C LYS A 112 -9.04 -5.71 -3.97
N ASN A 113 -8.35 -5.98 -5.07
CA ASN A 113 -8.42 -7.25 -5.78
C ASN A 113 -7.06 -7.57 -6.43
N SER A 114 -6.95 -8.78 -6.97
CA SER A 114 -5.76 -9.29 -7.66
C SER A 114 -6.11 -9.72 -9.08
N ILE A 115 -5.28 -9.42 -10.07
CA ILE A 115 -5.49 -9.82 -11.46
C ILE A 115 -4.29 -10.57 -12.00
N ARG A 116 -4.53 -11.71 -12.66
CA ARG A 116 -3.52 -12.35 -13.50
C ARG A 116 -3.47 -11.66 -14.85
N LEU A 117 -2.33 -11.03 -15.16
CA LEU A 117 -2.13 -10.41 -16.46
C LEU A 117 -1.78 -11.48 -17.51
N PRO A 118 -2.26 -11.36 -18.77
CA PRO A 118 -1.88 -12.26 -19.86
C PRO A 118 -0.36 -12.30 -20.07
N ASN A 119 0.29 -11.14 -20.03
CA ASN A 119 1.74 -11.02 -20.06
C ASN A 119 2.23 -10.56 -18.68
N PRO A 120 3.02 -11.38 -17.95
CA PRO A 120 3.45 -11.05 -16.59
C PRO A 120 4.46 -9.88 -16.59
N VAL A 121 4.37 -9.02 -15.58
CA VAL A 121 5.29 -7.88 -15.37
C VAL A 121 6.56 -8.31 -14.64
N GLN A 122 6.49 -9.36 -13.84
CA GLN A 122 7.63 -10.01 -13.17
C GLN A 122 7.40 -11.51 -13.21
N SER A 123 8.46 -12.29 -13.47
CA SER A 123 8.39 -13.75 -13.56
C SER A 123 8.62 -14.44 -12.22
N ASP A 124 9.37 -13.80 -11.32
CA ASP A 124 9.91 -14.47 -10.15
C ASP A 124 9.10 -14.08 -8.91
N TRP A 125 8.08 -14.87 -8.60
CA TRP A 125 7.35 -14.75 -7.33
C TRP A 125 7.69 -15.90 -6.41
N GLN A 126 8.12 -15.56 -5.20
CA GLN A 126 8.34 -16.54 -4.15
C GLN A 126 7.07 -16.67 -3.31
N ILE A 127 6.48 -17.87 -3.30
CA ILE A 127 5.24 -18.15 -2.58
C ILE A 127 5.53 -19.04 -1.38
N ALA A 128 5.08 -18.60 -0.21
CA ALA A 128 5.09 -19.39 1.03
C ALA A 128 3.67 -19.84 1.40
N VAL A 129 3.56 -21.03 1.96
CA VAL A 129 2.29 -21.65 2.33
C VAL A 129 2.29 -22.04 3.80
N ILE A 130 1.32 -21.51 4.54
CA ILE A 130 1.04 -21.93 5.92
C ILE A 130 0.02 -23.07 5.86
N CYS A 131 0.46 -24.25 6.25
CA CYS A 131 -0.37 -25.44 6.38
C CYS A 131 0.16 -26.33 7.50
N PRO A 132 -0.67 -27.25 8.04
CA PRO A 132 -0.24 -28.17 9.09
C PRO A 132 1.00 -28.96 8.66
N GLU A 133 1.99 -29.04 9.54
CA GLU A 133 3.25 -29.72 9.27
C GLU A 133 3.03 -31.23 9.03
N GLY A 134 3.76 -31.81 8.06
CA GLY A 134 3.66 -33.23 7.73
C GLY A 134 2.36 -33.67 7.05
N SER A 135 1.49 -32.75 6.64
CA SER A 135 0.24 -33.06 5.93
C SER A 135 0.44 -33.29 4.43
N ASP A 136 -0.49 -34.01 3.80
CA ASP A 136 -0.55 -34.17 2.32
C ASP A 136 -0.65 -32.82 1.59
N ILE A 137 -1.17 -31.80 2.27
CA ILE A 137 -1.27 -30.43 1.73
C ILE A 137 0.13 -29.83 1.61
N ALA A 138 1.02 -30.10 2.57
CA ALA A 138 2.38 -29.58 2.56
C ALA A 138 3.21 -30.17 1.42
N THR A 139 3.08 -31.48 1.19
CA THR A 139 3.75 -32.16 0.07
C THR A 139 3.20 -31.68 -1.27
N ALA A 140 1.87 -31.52 -1.39
CA ALA A 140 1.23 -30.97 -2.58
C ALA A 140 1.63 -29.51 -2.87
N ALA A 141 1.77 -28.67 -1.84
CA ALA A 141 2.22 -27.29 -1.97
C ALA A 141 3.68 -27.21 -2.45
N THR A 142 4.55 -28.07 -1.91
CA THR A 142 5.95 -28.16 -2.33
C THR A 142 6.05 -28.63 -3.78
N ALA A 143 5.26 -29.64 -4.17
CA ALA A 143 5.18 -30.11 -5.55
C ALA A 143 4.62 -29.04 -6.53
N ALA A 144 3.78 -28.13 -6.03
CA ALA A 144 3.26 -27.00 -6.81
C ALA A 144 4.24 -25.83 -6.96
N GLY A 145 5.42 -25.89 -6.32
CA GLY A 145 6.47 -24.87 -6.43
C GLY A 145 6.47 -23.83 -5.30
N ALA A 146 5.88 -24.13 -4.14
CA ALA A 146 6.04 -23.28 -2.96
C ALA A 146 7.48 -23.34 -2.44
N VAL A 147 8.07 -22.17 -2.15
CA VAL A 147 9.47 -22.04 -1.69
C VAL A 147 9.61 -22.48 -0.25
N ALA A 148 8.62 -22.15 0.58
CA ALA A 148 8.62 -22.50 2.00
C ALA A 148 7.22 -22.93 2.42
N VAL A 149 7.15 -24.03 3.18
CA VAL A 149 5.90 -24.67 3.58
C VAL A 149 6.03 -25.10 5.04
N GLY A 150 5.05 -24.76 5.88
CA GLY A 150 5.03 -25.17 7.29
C GLY A 150 4.15 -24.27 8.14
N GLU A 151 3.94 -24.64 9.39
CA GLU A 151 3.13 -23.86 10.33
C GLU A 151 4.02 -23.14 11.33
N GLU A 152 4.56 -23.86 12.32
CA GLU A 152 5.38 -23.28 13.38
C GLU A 152 6.73 -22.79 12.86
N THR A 153 7.35 -23.58 11.96
CA THR A 153 8.63 -23.23 11.33
C THR A 153 8.56 -21.89 10.58
N LEU A 154 7.47 -21.63 9.85
CA LEU A 154 7.26 -20.35 9.16
C LEU A 154 6.98 -19.20 10.13
N PHE A 155 6.25 -19.46 11.22
CA PHE A 155 5.98 -18.44 12.22
C PHE A 155 7.26 -17.96 12.91
N GLU A 156 8.18 -18.87 13.20
CA GLU A 156 9.49 -18.52 13.77
C GLU A 156 10.34 -17.71 12.79
N ALA A 157 10.40 -18.12 11.51
CA ALA A 157 11.12 -17.37 10.48
C ALA A 157 10.57 -15.93 10.32
N ILE A 158 9.24 -15.77 10.33
CA ILE A 158 8.58 -14.46 10.24
C ILE A 158 8.86 -13.60 11.49
N ARG A 159 8.90 -14.20 12.68
CA ARG A 159 9.27 -13.50 13.93
C ARG A 159 10.71 -13.02 13.94
N GLN A 160 11.61 -13.78 13.30
CA GLN A 160 13.00 -13.40 13.08
C GLN A 160 13.17 -12.42 11.90
N GLU A 161 12.07 -11.98 11.27
CA GLU A 161 12.04 -11.10 10.11
C GLU A 161 12.76 -11.65 8.85
N LYS A 162 13.04 -12.95 8.81
CA LYS A 162 13.55 -13.66 7.62
C LYS A 162 12.39 -13.95 6.68
N ILE A 163 12.08 -12.97 5.83
CA ILE A 163 10.95 -13.04 4.88
C ILE A 163 11.52 -13.00 3.47
N ASP A 164 11.67 -14.19 2.89
CA ASP A 164 12.18 -14.41 1.53
C ASP A 164 11.02 -14.83 0.59
N PHE A 165 9.85 -14.24 0.77
CA PHE A 165 8.67 -14.54 -0.05
C PHE A 165 7.81 -13.29 -0.30
N ASP A 166 7.22 -13.24 -1.49
CA ASP A 166 6.37 -12.14 -1.95
C ASP A 166 4.89 -12.36 -1.65
N ARG A 167 4.48 -13.62 -1.47
CA ARG A 167 3.09 -14.00 -1.22
C ARG A 167 2.99 -15.06 -0.16
N LEU A 168 2.02 -14.90 0.73
CA LEU A 168 1.72 -15.84 1.80
C LEU A 168 0.29 -16.36 1.63
N ILE A 169 0.17 -17.65 1.43
CA ILE A 169 -1.11 -18.37 1.34
C ILE A 169 -1.30 -19.15 2.63
N CYS A 170 -2.50 -19.17 3.17
CA CYS A 170 -2.82 -19.92 4.38
C CYS A 170 -3.94 -20.92 4.09
N HIS A 171 -3.76 -22.15 4.54
CA HIS A 171 -4.84 -23.13 4.56
C HIS A 171 -5.86 -22.80 5.67
N GLU A 172 -7.14 -23.11 5.47
CA GLU A 172 -8.22 -22.79 6.44
C GLU A 172 -7.97 -23.44 7.82
N ASN A 173 -7.40 -24.65 7.86
CA ASN A 173 -7.09 -25.34 9.12
C ASN A 173 -6.09 -24.55 10.00
N SER A 174 -5.14 -23.85 9.38
CA SER A 174 -4.08 -23.10 10.07
C SER A 174 -4.43 -21.62 10.31
N GLU A 175 -5.64 -21.17 9.92
CA GLU A 175 -6.10 -19.80 10.15
C GLU A 175 -6.12 -19.45 11.66
N LYS A 176 -6.53 -20.41 12.49
CA LYS A 176 -6.58 -20.22 13.96
C LYS A 176 -5.18 -20.09 14.55
N ALA A 177 -4.21 -20.86 14.06
CA ALA A 177 -2.83 -20.79 14.54
C ALA A 177 -2.17 -19.47 14.13
N LEU A 178 -2.39 -19.01 12.89
CA LEU A 178 -1.92 -17.71 12.41
C LEU A 178 -2.40 -16.56 13.31
N ASN A 179 -3.69 -16.58 13.71
CA ASN A 179 -4.25 -15.56 14.61
C ASN A 179 -3.62 -15.61 16.01
N LYS A 180 -3.33 -16.80 16.54
CA LYS A 180 -2.63 -16.96 17.83
C LYS A 180 -1.17 -16.51 17.76
N ALA A 181 -0.52 -16.68 16.62
CA ALA A 181 0.89 -16.35 16.44
C ALA A 181 1.19 -14.84 16.51
N GLY A 182 0.18 -13.98 16.33
CA GLY A 182 0.30 -12.53 16.53
C GLY A 182 1.16 -11.80 15.48
N LEU A 183 1.30 -12.37 14.28
CA LEU A 183 2.24 -11.88 13.24
C LEU A 183 1.76 -10.63 12.48
N GLY A 184 0.56 -10.13 12.78
CA GLY A 184 -0.04 -9.00 12.08
C GLY A 184 0.77 -7.70 12.15
N LYS A 185 1.58 -7.51 13.22
CA LYS A 185 2.46 -6.32 13.33
C LYS A 185 3.59 -6.32 12.29
N ILE A 186 4.08 -7.50 11.90
CA ILE A 186 5.19 -7.66 10.96
C ILE A 186 4.65 -7.77 9.52
N LEU A 187 3.67 -8.65 9.30
CA LEU A 187 3.10 -8.91 7.97
C LEU A 187 2.16 -7.80 7.49
N GLY A 188 1.54 -7.05 8.40
CA GLY A 188 0.58 -5.98 8.07
C GLY A 188 1.20 -4.84 7.26
N PRO A 189 2.29 -4.20 7.72
CA PRO A 189 2.99 -3.15 6.97
C PRO A 189 3.52 -3.63 5.62
N LYS A 190 3.96 -4.88 5.52
CA LYS A 190 4.45 -5.51 4.28
C LYS A 190 3.33 -5.91 3.32
N GLY A 191 2.06 -5.92 3.76
CA GLY A 191 0.93 -6.31 2.94
C GLY A 191 0.79 -7.82 2.68
N LEU A 192 1.60 -8.64 3.36
CA LEU A 192 1.65 -10.10 3.20
C LEU A 192 0.61 -10.85 4.05
N MET A 193 -0.12 -10.15 4.92
CA MET A 193 -1.08 -10.76 5.83
C MET A 193 -2.22 -11.47 5.05
N PRO A 194 -2.42 -12.80 5.24
CA PRO A 194 -3.50 -13.53 4.58
C PRO A 194 -4.89 -13.04 5.01
N SER A 195 -5.85 -13.03 4.09
CA SER A 195 -7.24 -12.66 4.39
C SER A 195 -8.24 -13.31 3.42
N LYS A 196 -9.44 -13.64 3.92
CA LYS A 196 -10.53 -14.21 3.10
C LYS A 196 -10.96 -13.27 1.97
N ARG A 197 -10.98 -11.96 2.24
CA ARG A 197 -11.28 -10.94 1.22
C ARG A 197 -10.28 -10.93 0.06
N MET A 198 -9.01 -11.22 0.33
CA MET A 198 -7.97 -11.35 -0.70
C MET A 198 -7.89 -12.74 -1.32
N LYS A 199 -8.76 -13.68 -0.92
CA LYS A 199 -8.75 -15.07 -1.38
C LYS A 199 -7.40 -15.78 -1.15
N THR A 200 -6.67 -15.39 -0.10
CA THR A 200 -5.39 -16.03 0.29
C THR A 200 -5.54 -17.02 1.44
N ILE A 201 -6.72 -17.07 2.08
CA ILE A 201 -7.12 -18.13 3.00
C ILE A 201 -8.04 -19.07 2.20
N VAL A 202 -7.56 -20.28 1.91
CA VAL A 202 -8.20 -21.19 0.94
C VAL A 202 -8.06 -22.65 1.38
N ASN A 203 -9.06 -23.49 1.05
CA ASN A 203 -8.97 -24.95 1.15
C ASN A 203 -8.03 -25.56 0.09
N ASP A 204 -8.25 -25.21 -1.18
CA ASP A 204 -7.44 -25.68 -2.31
C ASP A 204 -6.15 -24.87 -2.49
N VAL A 205 -5.08 -25.29 -1.80
CA VAL A 205 -3.77 -24.61 -1.86
C VAL A 205 -3.13 -24.67 -3.24
N VAL A 206 -3.20 -25.80 -3.94
CA VAL A 206 -2.55 -25.95 -5.27
C VAL A 206 -3.14 -24.99 -6.30
N LYS A 207 -4.47 -24.81 -6.30
CA LYS A 207 -5.14 -23.86 -7.19
C LYS A 207 -4.76 -22.43 -6.86
N SER A 208 -4.74 -22.08 -5.58
CA SER A 208 -4.39 -20.73 -5.14
C SER A 208 -2.93 -20.37 -5.43
N ILE A 209 -1.99 -21.32 -5.36
CA ILE A 209 -0.60 -21.13 -5.81
C ILE A 209 -0.58 -20.79 -7.30
N ARG A 210 -1.28 -21.56 -8.14
CA ARG A 210 -1.32 -21.33 -9.60
C ARG A 210 -1.96 -20.00 -9.96
N ASP A 211 -3.03 -19.61 -9.27
CA ASP A 211 -3.72 -18.34 -9.51
C ASP A 211 -2.91 -17.15 -8.98
N SER A 212 -2.19 -17.34 -7.88
CA SER A 212 -1.34 -16.31 -7.27
C SER A 212 -0.04 -16.11 -8.05
N ALA A 213 0.51 -17.16 -8.65
CA ALA A 213 1.59 -17.05 -9.61
C ALA A 213 1.07 -16.33 -10.86
N GLY A 214 1.60 -15.15 -11.15
CA GLY A 214 1.11 -14.32 -12.26
C GLY A 214 0.35 -13.09 -11.81
N ALA A 215 -0.15 -13.08 -10.57
CA ALA A 215 -1.11 -12.08 -10.17
C ALA A 215 -0.42 -10.78 -9.73
N ALA A 216 -1.01 -9.66 -10.14
CA ALA A 216 -0.71 -8.34 -9.65
C ALA A 216 -1.86 -7.89 -8.73
N ASP A 217 -1.52 -7.49 -7.51
CA ASP A 217 -2.50 -6.99 -6.55
C ASP A 217 -2.61 -5.48 -6.70
N TYR A 218 -3.84 -4.96 -6.76
CA TYR A 218 -4.09 -3.52 -6.80
C TYR A 218 -5.10 -3.10 -5.76
N ARG A 219 -4.89 -1.88 -5.25
CA ARG A 219 -5.75 -1.25 -4.26
C ARG A 219 -6.02 0.17 -4.68
N GLU A 220 -7.29 0.53 -4.70
CA GLU A 220 -7.72 1.90 -4.87
C GLU A 220 -7.28 2.76 -3.68
N ARG A 221 -6.64 3.89 -3.97
CA ARG A 221 -6.29 4.92 -2.99
C ARG A 221 -6.75 6.27 -3.51
N GLN A 222 -7.53 6.98 -2.70
CA GLN A 222 -8.04 8.32 -3.04
C GLN A 222 -8.78 8.38 -4.39
N GLY A 223 -9.50 7.32 -4.75
CA GLY A 223 -10.19 7.21 -6.04
C GLY A 223 -9.29 6.93 -7.23
N VAL A 224 -8.02 6.55 -7.02
CA VAL A 224 -7.10 6.14 -8.10
C VAL A 224 -6.62 4.72 -7.87
N ILE A 225 -6.72 3.88 -8.90
CA ILE A 225 -6.07 2.56 -8.92
C ILE A 225 -4.71 2.72 -9.61
N ARG A 226 -3.65 2.31 -8.93
CA ARG A 226 -2.27 2.33 -9.46
C ARG A 226 -1.76 0.91 -9.54
N MET A 227 -1.22 0.54 -10.70
CA MET A 227 -0.68 -0.80 -10.90
C MET A 227 0.34 -0.82 -12.03
N ALA A 228 1.42 -1.58 -11.86
CA ALA A 228 2.33 -1.89 -12.97
C ALA A 228 1.65 -2.87 -13.95
N ILE A 229 1.68 -2.55 -15.24
CA ILE A 229 1.02 -3.31 -16.30
C ILE A 229 2.01 -4.01 -17.22
N GLY A 230 3.24 -3.52 -17.31
CA GLY A 230 4.25 -4.09 -18.19
C GLY A 230 5.66 -3.61 -17.86
N GLN A 231 6.66 -4.25 -18.43
CA GLN A 231 8.03 -3.77 -18.56
C GLN A 231 8.25 -2.98 -19.87
N LEU A 232 9.33 -2.20 -19.93
CA LEU A 232 9.73 -1.41 -21.11
C LEU A 232 9.90 -2.29 -22.37
N GLY A 233 10.35 -3.53 -22.18
CA GLY A 233 10.56 -4.51 -23.26
C GLY A 233 9.28 -5.11 -23.87
N HIS A 234 8.08 -4.82 -23.36
CA HIS A 234 6.86 -5.35 -23.99
C HIS A 234 6.54 -4.67 -25.31
N THR A 235 5.94 -5.46 -26.19
CA THR A 235 5.36 -4.95 -27.44
C THR A 235 4.06 -4.19 -27.16
N PRO A 236 3.66 -3.26 -28.05
CA PRO A 236 2.38 -2.56 -27.94
C PRO A 236 1.17 -3.50 -27.85
N ASP A 237 1.18 -4.64 -28.55
CA ASP A 237 0.09 -5.61 -28.49
C ASP A 237 0.00 -6.34 -27.14
N GLN A 238 1.15 -6.70 -26.57
CA GLN A 238 1.22 -7.28 -25.23
C GLN A 238 0.71 -6.31 -24.17
N LEU A 239 1.13 -5.04 -24.27
CA LEU A 239 0.69 -3.99 -23.34
C LEU A 239 -0.81 -3.72 -23.49
N LYS A 240 -1.32 -3.64 -24.72
CA LYS A 240 -2.76 -3.50 -25.00
C LYS A 240 -3.57 -4.64 -24.37
N ALA A 241 -3.14 -5.89 -24.55
CA ALA A 241 -3.84 -7.04 -23.98
C ALA A 241 -3.92 -6.95 -22.45
N ASN A 242 -2.82 -6.53 -21.79
CA ASN A 242 -2.79 -6.34 -20.35
C ASN A 242 -3.72 -5.19 -19.89
N ILE A 243 -3.68 -4.03 -20.57
CA ILE A 243 -4.56 -2.88 -20.27
C ILE A 243 -6.03 -3.28 -20.43
N GLN A 244 -6.38 -4.00 -21.51
CA GLN A 244 -7.75 -4.44 -21.74
C GLN A 244 -8.23 -5.43 -20.69
N ALA A 245 -7.39 -6.40 -20.29
CA ALA A 245 -7.73 -7.35 -19.23
C ALA A 245 -8.01 -6.62 -17.90
N LEU A 246 -7.16 -5.64 -17.56
CA LEU A 246 -7.34 -4.83 -16.36
C LEU A 246 -8.58 -3.93 -16.42
N LEU A 247 -8.82 -3.22 -17.52
CA LEU A 247 -10.00 -2.37 -17.65
C LEU A 247 -11.30 -3.16 -17.61
N LYS A 248 -11.35 -4.35 -18.23
CA LYS A 248 -12.51 -5.25 -18.16
C LYS A 248 -12.79 -5.66 -16.71
N LYS A 249 -11.75 -6.05 -15.97
CA LYS A 249 -11.86 -6.45 -14.57
C LYS A 249 -12.26 -5.30 -13.65
N VAL A 250 -11.65 -4.12 -13.80
CA VAL A 250 -12.01 -2.95 -12.99
C VAL A 250 -13.46 -2.54 -13.27
N LYS A 251 -13.93 -2.62 -14.52
CA LYS A 251 -15.33 -2.35 -14.86
C LYS A 251 -16.29 -3.36 -14.24
N SER A 252 -15.98 -4.66 -14.25
CA SER A 252 -16.81 -5.66 -13.58
C SER A 252 -16.86 -5.43 -12.07
N GLU A 253 -15.72 -5.12 -11.45
CA GLU A 253 -15.65 -4.82 -10.01
C GLU A 253 -16.40 -3.54 -9.64
N CYS A 254 -16.34 -2.50 -10.47
CA CYS A 254 -17.13 -1.29 -10.29
C CYS A 254 -18.65 -1.56 -10.35
N ALA A 255 -19.08 -2.51 -11.19
CA ALA A 255 -20.49 -2.89 -11.33
C ALA A 255 -20.97 -3.81 -10.19
N GLU A 256 -20.09 -4.65 -9.64
CA GLU A 256 -20.38 -5.50 -8.47
C GLU A 256 -20.53 -4.70 -7.17
N ILE A 257 -19.97 -3.49 -7.12
CA ILE A 257 -20.05 -2.63 -5.95
C ILE A 257 -21.46 -2.04 -5.83
N SER A 258 -22.04 -2.20 -4.64
CA SER A 258 -23.36 -1.75 -4.19
C SER A 258 -23.98 -0.58 -4.98
N GLU A 259 -25.23 -0.76 -5.39
CA GLU A 259 -26.03 0.16 -6.23
C GLU A 259 -26.08 1.61 -5.70
N GLU A 260 -25.91 1.81 -4.39
CA GLU A 260 -25.94 3.13 -3.76
C GLU A 260 -24.71 4.02 -4.08
N VAL A 261 -23.56 3.42 -4.41
CA VAL A 261 -22.32 4.15 -4.70
C VAL A 261 -21.73 3.64 -6.00
N SER A 262 -22.16 4.24 -7.12
CA SER A 262 -21.62 3.93 -8.43
C SER A 262 -20.16 4.40 -8.55
N LYS A 263 -19.33 3.52 -9.10
CA LYS A 263 -17.96 3.85 -9.50
C LYS A 263 -17.84 3.75 -11.00
N GLU A 264 -17.27 4.79 -11.60
CA GLU A 264 -17.05 4.83 -13.05
C GLU A 264 -15.59 5.13 -13.32
N VAL A 265 -15.06 4.62 -14.44
CA VAL A 265 -13.72 5.01 -14.89
C VAL A 265 -13.82 6.39 -15.53
N HIS A 266 -13.11 7.37 -14.96
CA HIS A 266 -13.10 8.75 -15.46
C HIS A 266 -11.98 8.97 -16.47
N GLU A 267 -10.75 8.56 -16.13
CA GLU A 267 -9.56 8.79 -16.95
C GLU A 267 -8.55 7.66 -16.72
N VAL A 268 -7.78 7.36 -17.75
CA VAL A 268 -6.73 6.35 -17.72
C VAL A 268 -5.43 7.02 -18.14
N ILE A 269 -4.43 6.97 -17.28
CA ILE A 269 -3.15 7.63 -17.46
C ILE A 269 -2.05 6.58 -17.47
N LEU A 270 -1.12 6.67 -18.41
CA LEU A 270 0.05 5.80 -18.51
C LEU A 270 1.32 6.58 -18.14
N SER A 271 2.20 5.94 -17.39
CA SER A 271 3.50 6.49 -17.00
C SER A 271 4.56 5.40 -16.96
N THR A 272 5.83 5.77 -17.02
CA THR A 272 6.95 4.90 -16.67
C THR A 272 7.56 5.32 -15.34
N THR A 273 8.55 4.56 -14.85
CA THR A 273 9.25 4.83 -13.58
C THR A 273 9.84 6.24 -13.52
N ASN A 274 10.46 6.74 -14.60
CA ASN A 274 11.07 8.07 -14.65
C ASN A 274 10.36 9.02 -15.65
N GLY A 275 9.33 8.53 -16.33
CA GLY A 275 8.65 9.27 -17.40
C GLY A 275 7.46 10.11 -16.95
N PRO A 276 7.01 11.03 -17.82
CA PRO A 276 5.81 11.81 -17.58
C PRO A 276 4.55 10.93 -17.59
N ALA A 277 3.49 11.45 -16.99
CA ALA A 277 2.16 10.86 -17.02
C ALA A 277 1.38 11.37 -18.25
N LEU A 278 0.98 10.45 -19.14
CA LEU A 278 0.26 10.74 -20.37
C LEU A 278 -1.17 10.20 -20.30
N SER A 279 -2.17 11.02 -20.61
CA SER A 279 -3.56 10.56 -20.71
C SER A 279 -3.74 9.71 -21.96
N LEU A 280 -4.35 8.53 -21.80
CA LEU A 280 -4.58 7.61 -22.89
C LEU A 280 -5.96 7.80 -23.53
N ASN A 281 -6.00 7.65 -24.85
CA ASN A 281 -7.22 7.45 -25.63
C ASN A 281 -7.56 5.95 -25.69
N ALA A 282 -8.81 5.62 -26.05
CA ALA A 282 -9.27 4.25 -26.27
C ALA A 282 -8.69 3.58 -27.54
N LYS A 283 -8.12 4.38 -28.46
CA LYS A 283 -7.54 3.89 -29.73
C LYS A 283 -6.11 3.36 -29.53
N LEU A 284 -5.74 2.36 -30.34
CA LEU A 284 -4.40 1.78 -30.35
C LEU A 284 -3.41 2.67 -31.10
N ASN A 285 -3.75 3.03 -32.34
CA ASN A 285 -2.93 3.83 -33.26
C ASN A 285 -3.73 5.03 -33.75
N ASP A 286 -3.05 6.14 -33.95
CA ASP A 286 -3.58 7.25 -34.74
C ASP A 286 -3.14 7.09 -36.20
N PRO A 287 -4.07 7.14 -37.18
CA PRO A 287 -3.71 6.99 -38.60
C PRO A 287 -2.83 8.14 -39.10
N GLU A 288 -2.83 9.27 -38.39
CA GLU A 288 -2.09 10.49 -38.74
C GLU A 288 -0.63 10.47 -38.27
N SER A 289 -0.29 9.67 -37.25
CA SER A 289 1.06 9.70 -36.65
C SER A 289 2.10 8.89 -37.44
N GLY A 290 1.68 8.07 -38.40
CA GLY A 290 2.57 7.29 -39.27
C GLY A 290 3.41 6.23 -38.54
N ILE A 291 3.13 5.96 -37.26
CA ILE A 291 3.88 5.03 -36.42
C ILE A 291 3.32 3.62 -36.61
N THR A 292 4.18 2.70 -37.04
CA THR A 292 3.85 1.27 -37.12
C THR A 292 4.18 0.56 -35.80
N VAL A 293 3.39 -0.45 -35.48
CA VAL A 293 3.57 -1.34 -34.31
C VAL A 293 4.99 -1.94 -34.29
N GLU A 294 5.53 -2.23 -35.47
CA GLU A 294 6.87 -2.80 -35.69
C GLU A 294 8.00 -1.86 -35.23
N SER A 295 7.83 -0.54 -35.34
CA SER A 295 8.83 0.42 -34.86
C SER A 295 9.00 0.40 -33.33
N LEU A 296 8.02 -0.14 -32.61
CA LEU A 296 7.96 -0.20 -31.15
C LEU A 296 8.05 -1.64 -30.62
N SER A 297 8.27 -2.64 -31.48
CA SER A 297 8.42 -4.04 -31.04
C SER A 297 9.86 -4.39 -30.64
N GLY A 298 10.85 -3.56 -31.02
CA GLY A 298 12.24 -3.73 -30.63
C GLY A 298 12.48 -3.44 -29.15
N VAL A 299 13.40 -4.21 -28.55
CA VAL A 299 14.05 -3.86 -27.28
C VAL A 299 15.01 -2.71 -27.60
N MET A 300 14.83 -1.55 -26.98
CA MET A 300 15.80 -0.45 -27.07
C MET A 300 17.12 -0.83 -26.40
#